data_AF-A0A938GS30-F1
#
_entry.id   AF-A0A938GS30-F1
#
_cell.length_a   1.000
_cell.length_b   1.000
_cell.length_c   1.000
_cell.angle_alpha   90.00
_cell.angle_beta   90.00
_cell.angle_gamma   90.00
#
_symmetry.space_group_name_H-M   'P 1'
#
loop_
_entity.id
_entity.type
_entity.pdbx_description
1 polymer ?
#
loop_
_entity_poly.entity_id
_entity_poly.type
_entity_poly.pdbx_seq_one_letter_code
_entity_poly.pdbx_strand_id
1 'polypeptide(L)'
;SKGSLPFIGNAEARNLIVSLLKTPRQNPVNTILPGATLRLGRVVRLAFVPLANEILHRLTIAERDGTAGIRPILVSEVADATAIRELNSLALQLVVRRCQQWGKLKHADLKKLGNPGLFHQWFDALANRADGVADMPFRPDAEISATVDSLNACITSVFGGMISSLADLVAEHECNLVIVSGKPSELPQVRRLVVRELPVPAQRIIQVKDFPAGEWYPSEFLESGRIRDAKTVTVAGAALYQDVLNGNLTGFHLASEAQESRNAQFNWGVLGLARDARSFSEALLFQAGTPSGRTERRELPLQSWIGRSLRLADDVRPDPVYRLELSPEAGRPGALPVDFNKAEATVRLAIRVEVAPEIGERLQLVPGSVELYCRGVKVDIDAGHLLRLRLCTLMDDSFWLDAPAFDVVADKLFSC
;
A
#
# COMPACT_ATOMS: atom_id res chain seq x y z
N SER A 1 27.99 -8.40 40.14
CA SER A 1 26.63 -8.44 39.56
C SER A 1 26.64 -7.71 38.22
N LYS A 2 26.89 -8.44 37.12
CA LYS A 2 26.85 -7.88 35.75
C LYS A 2 25.45 -8.11 35.19
N GLY A 3 24.65 -7.05 35.19
CA GLY A 3 23.23 -7.06 34.83
C GLY A 3 23.01 -7.52 33.40
N SER A 4 21.99 -8.36 33.22
CA SER A 4 21.35 -8.65 31.94
C SER A 4 21.04 -7.33 31.23
N LEU A 5 21.45 -7.18 29.97
CA LEU A 5 20.90 -6.11 29.14
C LEU A 5 19.47 -6.54 28.75
N PRO A 6 18.41 -5.88 29.27
CA PRO A 6 17.07 -6.07 28.72
C PRO A 6 17.07 -5.71 27.23
N PHE A 7 16.03 -6.10 26.48
CA PHE A 7 15.87 -5.81 25.05
C PHE A 7 16.30 -4.37 24.66
N ILE A 8 15.96 -3.39 25.50
CA ILE A 8 16.29 -1.96 25.38
C ILE A 8 17.81 -1.70 25.21
N GLY A 9 18.68 -2.56 25.74
CA GLY A 9 20.14 -2.43 25.67
C GLY A 9 20.84 -3.16 24.52
N ASN A 10 20.15 -4.00 23.74
CA ASN A 10 20.78 -4.82 22.68
C ASN A 10 20.49 -4.23 21.28
N ALA A 11 21.44 -3.47 20.74
CA ALA A 11 21.31 -2.82 19.42
C ALA A 11 21.20 -3.83 18.26
N GLU A 12 21.91 -4.97 18.34
CA GLU A 12 21.88 -6.03 17.33
C GLU A 12 20.48 -6.64 17.22
N ALA A 13 19.90 -7.03 18.36
CA ALA A 13 18.55 -7.58 18.42
C ALA A 13 17.48 -6.57 17.97
N ARG A 14 17.62 -5.30 18.34
CA ARG A 14 16.73 -4.21 17.89
C ARG A 14 16.74 -4.08 16.37
N ASN A 15 17.91 -4.00 15.75
CA ASN A 15 18.04 -3.89 14.29
C ASN A 15 17.43 -5.09 13.57
N LEU A 16 17.59 -6.30 14.11
CA LEU A 16 16.97 -7.51 13.56
C LEU A 16 15.45 -7.47 13.64
N ILE A 17 14.89 -7.05 14.78
CA ILE A 17 13.43 -6.95 14.94
C ILE A 17 12.85 -5.85 14.05
N VAL A 18 13.54 -4.73 13.87
CA VAL A 18 13.13 -3.71 12.88
C VAL A 18 13.13 -4.31 11.47
N SER A 19 14.14 -5.12 11.13
CA SER A 19 14.19 -5.76 9.81
C SER A 19 13.06 -6.77 9.60
N LEU A 20 12.58 -7.44 10.66
CA LEU A 20 11.38 -8.30 10.61
C LEU A 20 10.12 -7.52 10.23
N LEU A 21 10.03 -6.25 10.66
CA LEU A 21 8.88 -5.39 10.38
C LEU A 21 9.01 -4.67 9.03
N LYS A 22 10.18 -4.63 8.38
CA LYS A 22 10.33 -4.03 7.04
C LYS A 22 9.70 -4.91 5.94
N THR A 23 9.41 -4.30 4.79
CA THR A 23 8.82 -4.91 3.60
C THR A 23 9.34 -6.32 3.29
N PRO A 24 8.47 -7.34 3.12
CA PRO A 24 8.80 -8.76 2.93
C PRO A 24 9.84 -9.07 1.86
N ARG A 25 9.89 -8.29 0.78
CA ARG A 25 10.87 -8.46 -0.31
C ARG A 25 12.32 -8.23 0.13
N GLN A 26 12.52 -7.43 1.18
CA GLN A 26 13.82 -7.19 1.80
C GLN A 26 13.99 -7.98 3.10
N ASN A 27 13.01 -8.81 3.46
CA ASN A 27 12.96 -9.43 4.77
C ASN A 27 13.75 -10.75 4.74
N PRO A 28 14.92 -10.83 5.41
CA PRO A 28 15.72 -12.05 5.47
C PRO A 28 15.01 -13.18 6.21
N VAL A 29 13.83 -12.92 6.79
CA VAL A 29 13.10 -13.89 7.60
C VAL A 29 12.60 -15.07 6.79
N ASN A 30 12.23 -14.92 5.50
CA ASN A 30 11.77 -16.05 4.70
C ASN A 30 12.88 -17.08 4.40
N THR A 31 14.14 -16.65 4.31
CA THR A 31 15.27 -17.58 4.14
C THR A 31 15.62 -18.29 5.44
N ILE A 32 15.21 -17.73 6.58
CA ILE A 32 15.51 -18.25 7.92
C ILE A 32 14.33 -19.12 8.43
N LEU A 33 13.09 -18.70 8.21
CA LEU A 33 11.88 -19.28 8.79
C LEU A 33 10.84 -19.54 7.68
N PRO A 34 10.75 -20.77 7.15
CA PRO A 34 9.70 -21.14 6.21
C PRO A 34 8.30 -20.84 6.77
N GLY A 35 7.43 -20.24 5.96
CA GLY A 35 6.07 -19.88 6.37
C GLY A 35 5.94 -18.62 7.25
N ALA A 36 7.03 -17.91 7.55
CA ALA A 36 6.99 -16.69 8.35
C ALA A 36 6.12 -15.58 7.75
N THR A 37 6.06 -15.47 6.41
CA THR A 37 5.19 -14.47 5.75
C THR A 37 3.71 -14.69 6.07
N LEU A 38 3.21 -15.93 6.00
CA LEU A 38 1.82 -16.25 6.33
C LEU A 38 1.50 -15.93 7.81
N ARG A 39 2.44 -16.27 8.71
CA ARG A 39 2.31 -15.95 10.14
C ARG A 39 2.30 -14.44 10.38
N LEU A 40 3.17 -13.69 9.70
CA LEU A 40 3.15 -12.23 9.75
C LEU A 40 1.83 -11.66 9.24
N GLY A 41 1.28 -12.16 8.13
CA GLY A 41 -0.05 -11.76 7.64
C GLY A 41 -1.14 -11.90 8.72
N ARG A 42 -1.12 -13.01 9.46
CA ARG A 42 -2.01 -13.23 10.60
C ARG A 42 -1.75 -12.24 11.76
N VAL A 43 -0.49 -12.00 12.12
CA VAL A 43 -0.11 -11.02 13.14
C VAL A 43 -0.65 -9.63 12.78
N VAL A 44 -0.52 -9.23 11.52
CA VAL A 44 -0.99 -7.92 11.07
C VAL A 44 -2.51 -7.80 11.17
N ARG A 45 -3.24 -8.81 10.71
CA ARG A 45 -4.72 -8.87 10.80
C ARG A 45 -5.23 -8.78 12.23
N LEU A 46 -4.58 -9.50 13.14
CA LEU A 46 -5.11 -9.76 14.48
C LEU A 46 -4.49 -8.91 15.60
N ALA A 47 -3.36 -8.24 15.34
CA ALA A 47 -2.72 -7.35 16.30
C ALA A 47 -2.58 -5.93 15.77
N PHE A 48 -1.81 -5.72 14.69
CA PHE A 48 -1.46 -4.36 14.27
C PHE A 48 -2.62 -3.56 13.67
N VAL A 49 -3.48 -4.18 12.86
CA VAL A 49 -4.67 -3.50 12.31
C VAL A 49 -5.65 -3.10 13.42
N PRO A 50 -6.04 -3.99 14.35
CA PRO A 50 -6.86 -3.61 15.51
C PRO A 50 -6.25 -2.48 16.34
N LEU A 51 -4.95 -2.56 16.66
CA LEU A 51 -4.26 -1.51 17.43
C LEU A 51 -4.26 -0.17 16.70
N ALA A 52 -3.97 -0.15 15.40
CA ALA A 52 -3.99 1.09 14.60
C ALA A 52 -5.40 1.68 14.53
N ASN A 53 -6.43 0.84 14.32
CA ASN A 53 -7.82 1.28 14.31
C ASN A 53 -8.23 1.88 15.66
N GLU A 54 -7.83 1.25 16.77
CA GLU A 54 -8.12 1.76 18.12
C GLU A 54 -7.43 3.11 18.36
N ILE A 55 -6.17 3.27 17.95
CA ILE A 55 -5.44 4.54 18.05
C ILE A 55 -6.18 5.64 17.28
N LEU A 56 -6.57 5.38 16.02
CA LEU A 56 -7.28 6.35 15.18
C LEU A 56 -8.69 6.67 15.73
N HIS A 57 -9.37 5.67 16.30
CA HIS A 57 -10.66 5.87 16.93
C HIS A 57 -10.53 6.77 18.17
N ARG A 58 -9.57 6.48 19.06
CA ARG A 58 -9.30 7.31 20.24
C ARG A 58 -8.81 8.71 19.89
N LEU A 59 -8.05 8.88 18.81
CA LEU A 59 -7.68 10.20 18.29
C LEU A 59 -8.92 11.02 17.93
N THR A 60 -9.88 10.40 17.25
CA THR A 60 -11.12 11.07 16.85
C THR A 60 -11.94 11.51 18.07
N ILE A 61 -12.00 10.68 19.11
CA ILE A 61 -12.66 11.01 20.40
C ILE A 61 -11.90 12.13 21.12
N ALA A 62 -10.58 11.98 21.27
CA ALA A 62 -9.73 12.91 21.98
C ALA A 62 -9.81 14.33 21.39
N GLU A 63 -9.85 14.45 20.07
CA GLU A 63 -10.04 15.75 19.42
C GLU A 63 -11.43 16.34 19.63
N ARG A 64 -12.48 15.51 19.66
CA ARG A 64 -13.85 15.96 19.94
C ARG A 64 -13.99 16.48 21.37
N ASP A 65 -13.36 15.79 22.31
CA ASP A 65 -13.44 16.09 23.74
C ASP A 65 -12.39 17.14 24.18
N GLY A 66 -11.51 17.56 23.28
CA GLY A 66 -10.47 18.57 23.54
C GLY A 66 -9.32 18.08 24.43
N THR A 67 -9.07 16.77 24.49
CA THR A 67 -8.01 16.20 25.33
C THR A 67 -6.65 16.21 24.64
N ALA A 68 -5.60 16.61 25.34
CA ALA A 68 -4.24 16.67 24.79
C ALA A 68 -3.58 15.30 24.49
N GLY A 69 -4.12 14.20 25.01
CA GLY A 69 -3.58 12.85 24.83
C GLY A 69 -4.66 11.79 24.68
N ILE A 70 -4.34 10.70 23.99
CA ILE A 70 -5.22 9.53 23.96
C ILE A 70 -5.01 8.70 25.23
N ARG A 71 -6.09 8.13 25.77
CA ARG A 71 -5.98 7.19 26.89
C ARG A 71 -5.04 6.05 26.50
N PRO A 72 -4.12 5.61 27.38
CA PRO A 72 -3.23 4.49 27.10
C PRO A 72 -4.00 3.26 26.64
N ILE A 73 -3.50 2.59 25.60
CA ILE A 73 -4.08 1.37 25.05
C ILE A 73 -3.24 0.21 25.56
N LEU A 74 -3.83 -0.67 26.38
CA LEU A 74 -3.17 -1.89 26.76
C LEU A 74 -3.21 -2.87 25.57
N VAL A 75 -2.06 -3.37 25.14
CA VAL A 75 -1.97 -4.23 23.94
C VAL A 75 -2.90 -5.44 24.05
N SER A 76 -2.99 -6.07 25.22
CA SER A 76 -3.83 -7.24 25.46
C SER A 76 -5.34 -6.97 25.42
N GLU A 77 -5.79 -5.71 25.49
CA GLU A 77 -7.21 -5.37 25.36
C GLU A 77 -7.69 -5.39 23.91
N VAL A 78 -6.76 -5.23 22.96
CA VAL A 78 -7.08 -4.98 21.54
C VAL A 78 -6.49 -6.05 20.62
N ALA A 79 -5.25 -6.46 20.86
CA ALA A 79 -4.56 -7.42 20.01
C ALA A 79 -4.82 -8.86 20.48
N ASP A 80 -5.00 -9.77 19.51
CA ASP A 80 -5.15 -11.21 19.79
C ASP A 80 -3.90 -11.78 20.48
N ALA A 81 -4.09 -12.47 21.59
CA ALA A 81 -3.00 -13.04 22.37
C ALA A 81 -2.18 -14.08 21.59
N THR A 82 -2.82 -14.84 20.69
CA THR A 82 -2.13 -15.83 19.86
C THR A 82 -1.25 -15.14 18.83
N ALA A 83 -1.73 -14.07 18.21
CA ALA A 83 -0.96 -13.24 17.29
C ALA A 83 0.27 -12.62 17.98
N ILE A 84 0.11 -12.07 19.19
CA ILE A 84 1.25 -11.53 19.96
C ILE A 84 2.25 -12.63 20.32
N ARG A 85 1.78 -13.83 20.70
CA ARG A 85 2.66 -14.98 20.94
C ARG A 85 3.42 -15.40 19.68
N GLU A 86 2.75 -15.43 18.53
CA GLU A 86 3.37 -15.74 17.24
C GLU A 86 4.43 -14.70 16.84
N LEU A 87 4.15 -13.42 17.01
CA LEU A 87 5.10 -12.33 16.75
C LEU A 87 6.35 -12.47 17.62
N ASN A 88 6.19 -12.73 18.91
CA ASN A 88 7.32 -12.97 19.82
C ASN A 88 8.11 -14.23 19.43
N SER A 89 7.43 -15.30 19.02
CA SER A 89 8.08 -16.52 18.54
C SER A 89 8.95 -16.25 17.32
N LEU A 90 8.46 -15.48 16.34
CA LEU A 90 9.23 -15.10 15.16
C LEU A 90 10.43 -14.21 15.53
N ALA A 91 10.20 -13.19 16.35
CA ALA A 91 11.25 -12.27 16.79
C ALA A 91 12.37 -12.99 17.53
N LEU A 92 12.03 -13.85 18.50
CA LEU A 92 13.03 -14.58 19.29
C LEU A 92 13.77 -15.64 18.48
N GLN A 93 13.14 -16.27 17.49
CA GLN A 93 13.87 -17.18 16.58
C GLN A 93 14.94 -16.44 15.77
N LEU A 94 14.67 -15.19 15.36
CA LEU A 94 15.67 -14.38 14.66
C LEU A 94 16.83 -13.99 15.59
N VAL A 95 16.49 -13.53 16.80
CA VAL A 95 17.47 -13.20 17.83
C VAL A 95 18.36 -14.41 18.14
N VAL A 96 17.77 -15.58 18.39
CA VAL A 96 18.51 -16.81 18.72
C VAL A 96 19.48 -17.21 17.59
N ARG A 97 19.11 -16.98 16.33
CA ARG A 97 19.92 -17.38 15.17
C ARG A 97 20.98 -16.37 14.76
N ARG A 98 20.81 -15.10 15.12
CA ARG A 98 21.64 -14.00 14.59
C ARG A 98 22.39 -13.22 15.67
N CYS A 99 21.89 -13.17 16.91
CA CYS A 99 22.55 -12.46 17.99
C CYS A 99 23.61 -13.30 18.69
N GLN A 100 24.64 -12.62 19.21
CA GLN A 100 25.65 -13.26 20.05
C GLN A 100 25.19 -13.47 21.50
N GLN A 101 24.20 -12.71 21.97
CA GLN A 101 23.68 -12.75 23.34
C GLN A 101 22.23 -12.27 23.41
N TRP A 102 21.44 -12.83 24.34
CA TRP A 102 20.07 -12.39 24.63
C TRP A 102 19.73 -12.58 26.12
N GLY A 103 19.45 -11.48 26.82
CA GLY A 103 19.22 -11.52 28.27
C GLY A 103 20.41 -12.13 29.03
N LYS A 104 20.20 -13.29 29.66
CA LYS A 104 21.24 -14.06 30.35
C LYS A 104 21.89 -15.15 29.48
N LEU A 105 21.39 -15.39 28.27
CA LEU A 105 21.85 -16.44 27.38
C LEU A 105 23.09 -15.99 26.60
N LYS A 106 24.16 -16.80 26.69
CA LYS A 106 25.40 -16.60 25.92
C LYS A 106 25.29 -17.26 24.55
N HIS A 107 26.21 -16.91 23.65
CA HIS A 107 26.24 -17.42 22.27
C HIS A 107 26.13 -18.96 22.17
N ALA A 108 26.80 -19.70 23.05
CA ALA A 108 26.75 -21.16 23.05
C ALA A 108 25.35 -21.72 23.36
N ASP A 109 24.60 -21.07 24.25
CA ASP A 109 23.24 -21.47 24.62
C ASP A 109 22.25 -21.10 23.52
N LEU A 110 22.42 -19.92 22.91
CA LEU A 110 21.63 -19.52 21.74
C LEU A 110 21.84 -20.48 20.56
N LYS A 111 23.06 -20.93 20.32
CA LYS A 111 23.35 -21.91 19.26
C LYS A 111 22.60 -23.23 19.48
N LYS A 112 22.43 -23.68 20.73
CA LYS A 112 21.61 -24.87 21.05
C LYS A 112 20.13 -24.64 20.78
N LEU A 113 19.62 -23.45 21.12
CA LEU A 113 18.24 -23.03 20.81
C LEU A 113 17.98 -22.83 19.31
N GLY A 114 19.00 -22.94 18.46
CA GLY A 114 18.80 -23.06 17.01
C GLY A 114 18.04 -24.33 16.61
N ASN A 115 18.03 -25.37 17.47
CA ASN A 115 17.21 -26.56 17.26
C ASN A 115 15.71 -26.23 17.50
N PRO A 116 14.80 -26.53 16.56
CA PRO A 116 13.38 -26.19 16.68
C PRO A 116 12.70 -26.77 17.94
N GLY A 117 12.99 -28.03 18.29
CA GLY A 117 12.37 -28.68 19.45
C GLY A 117 12.78 -28.03 20.78
N LEU A 118 14.08 -27.74 20.93
CA LEU A 118 14.60 -27.04 22.11
C LEU A 118 14.09 -25.60 22.17
N PHE A 119 13.99 -24.92 21.02
CA PHE A 119 13.41 -23.58 20.94
C PHE A 119 11.97 -23.57 21.45
N HIS A 120 11.12 -24.48 20.97
CA HIS A 120 9.71 -24.51 21.35
C HIS A 120 9.55 -24.74 22.87
N GLN A 121 10.27 -25.71 23.43
CA GLN A 121 10.25 -25.96 24.88
C GLN A 121 10.71 -24.72 25.68
N TRP A 122 11.80 -24.09 25.25
CA TRP A 122 12.31 -22.88 25.90
C TRP A 122 11.33 -21.71 25.79
N PHE A 123 10.77 -21.48 24.61
CA PHE A 123 9.82 -20.40 24.35
C PHE A 123 8.52 -20.60 25.14
N ASP A 124 8.01 -21.82 25.23
CA ASP A 124 6.81 -22.11 26.02
C ASP A 124 7.05 -21.91 27.52
N ALA A 125 8.21 -22.33 28.04
CA ALA A 125 8.61 -22.05 29.42
C ALA A 125 8.77 -20.54 29.68
N LEU A 126 9.35 -19.80 28.73
CA LEU A 126 9.50 -18.35 28.76
C LEU A 126 8.15 -17.62 28.75
N ALA A 127 7.19 -18.09 27.96
CA ALA A 127 5.87 -17.46 27.84
C ALA A 127 4.97 -17.71 29.06
N ASN A 128 5.19 -18.80 29.81
CA ASN A 128 4.34 -19.19 30.93
C ASN A 128 4.88 -18.77 32.32
N ARG A 129 6.12 -18.27 32.42
CA ARG A 129 6.69 -17.76 33.68
C ARG A 129 6.23 -16.32 33.95
N ALA A 130 5.95 -16.00 35.21
CA ALA A 130 5.39 -14.69 35.61
C ALA A 130 6.31 -13.50 35.28
N ASP A 131 7.63 -13.68 35.30
CA ASP A 131 8.65 -12.67 34.97
C ASP A 131 9.02 -12.66 33.47
N GLY A 132 8.51 -13.61 32.70
CA GLY A 132 8.99 -13.89 31.34
C GLY A 132 8.47 -12.91 30.30
N VAL A 133 7.34 -12.28 30.60
CA VAL A 133 6.75 -11.22 29.79
C VAL A 133 7.72 -10.04 29.65
N ALA A 134 8.47 -9.70 30.70
CA ALA A 134 9.44 -8.60 30.68
C ALA A 134 10.62 -8.86 29.72
N ASP A 135 10.93 -10.12 29.44
CA ASP A 135 12.00 -10.53 28.53
C ASP A 135 11.50 -10.74 27.08
N MET A 136 10.20 -10.51 26.81
CA MET A 136 9.64 -10.60 25.45
C MET A 136 9.87 -9.30 24.66
N PRO A 137 10.23 -9.38 23.36
CA PRO A 137 10.34 -8.19 22.52
C PRO A 137 9.02 -7.42 22.37
N PHE A 138 7.90 -8.12 22.27
CA PHE A 138 6.56 -7.54 22.12
C PHE A 138 5.69 -7.91 23.32
N ARG A 139 5.57 -6.98 24.25
CA ARG A 139 4.88 -7.19 25.53
C ARG A 139 3.35 -7.09 25.36
N PRO A 140 2.57 -8.13 25.70
CA PRO A 140 1.11 -8.06 25.72
C PRO A 140 0.58 -7.10 26.81
N ASP A 141 1.35 -6.91 27.88
CA ASP A 141 1.05 -5.97 28.98
C ASP A 141 1.62 -4.57 28.72
N ALA A 142 2.14 -4.30 27.52
CA ALA A 142 2.60 -2.96 27.17
C ALA A 142 1.41 -2.01 26.98
N GLU A 143 1.57 -0.80 27.49
CA GLU A 143 0.68 0.31 27.19
C GLU A 143 1.23 1.13 26.04
N ILE A 144 0.43 1.32 25.01
CA ILE A 144 0.72 2.25 23.93
C ILE A 144 0.13 3.60 24.30
N SER A 145 0.99 4.60 24.44
CA SER A 145 0.62 5.98 24.69
C SER A 145 1.06 6.86 23.53
N ALA A 146 0.20 7.80 23.13
CA ALA A 146 0.52 8.81 22.13
C ALA A 146 -0.16 10.14 22.48
N THR A 147 0.42 11.24 22.03
CA THR A 147 -0.23 12.55 22.10
C THR A 147 -0.99 12.81 20.80
N VAL A 148 -2.01 13.67 20.86
CA VAL A 148 -2.71 14.10 19.64
C VAL A 148 -1.72 14.72 18.65
N ASP A 149 -0.77 15.51 19.15
CA ASP A 149 0.27 16.16 18.32
C ASP A 149 1.19 15.16 17.62
N SER A 150 1.64 14.11 18.30
CA SER A 150 2.53 13.12 17.69
C SER A 150 1.81 12.32 16.59
N LEU A 151 0.53 12.01 16.79
CA LEU A 151 -0.31 11.36 15.79
C LEU A 151 -0.60 12.30 14.60
N ASN A 152 -0.91 13.57 14.86
CA ASN A 152 -1.13 14.56 13.81
C ASN A 152 0.15 14.84 12.99
N ALA A 153 1.32 14.83 13.63
CA ALA A 153 2.61 14.89 12.94
C ALA A 153 2.83 13.65 12.06
N CYS A 154 2.49 12.46 12.55
CA CYS A 154 2.55 11.22 11.76
C CYS A 154 1.64 11.30 10.52
N ILE A 155 0.36 11.67 10.70
CA ILE A 155 -0.60 11.84 9.61
C ILE A 155 -0.09 12.87 8.60
N THR A 156 0.44 13.99 9.06
CA THR A 156 1.01 15.05 8.19
C THR A 156 2.20 14.53 7.39
N SER A 157 3.08 13.71 7.99
CA SER A 157 4.21 13.13 7.28
C SER A 157 3.81 12.15 6.17
N VAL A 158 2.63 11.53 6.30
CA VAL A 158 2.10 10.58 5.31
C VAL A 158 1.33 11.28 4.20
N PHE A 159 0.45 12.24 4.55
CA PHE A 159 -0.48 12.84 3.60
C PHE A 159 -0.09 14.25 3.11
N GLY A 160 0.81 14.94 3.82
CA GLY A 160 1.13 16.34 3.56
C GLY A 160 1.65 16.59 2.14
N GLY A 161 2.64 15.80 1.70
CA GLY A 161 3.19 15.90 0.34
C GLY A 161 2.10 15.72 -0.73
N MET A 162 1.36 14.60 -0.66
CA MET A 162 0.26 14.32 -1.59
C MET A 162 -0.79 15.44 -1.66
N ILE A 163 -1.22 15.99 -0.52
CA ILE A 163 -2.22 17.06 -0.49
C ILE A 163 -1.64 18.35 -1.09
N SER A 164 -0.37 18.65 -0.82
CA SER A 164 0.32 19.79 -1.44
C SER A 164 0.38 19.64 -2.96
N SER A 165 0.66 18.45 -3.49
CA SER A 165 0.68 18.25 -4.95
C SER A 165 -0.72 18.38 -5.57
N LEU A 166 -1.79 18.05 -4.83
CA LEU A 166 -3.18 18.28 -5.26
C LEU A 166 -3.56 19.77 -5.25
N ALA A 167 -2.99 20.57 -4.36
CA ALA A 167 -3.24 22.02 -4.31
C ALA A 167 -2.85 22.70 -5.62
N ASP A 168 -1.74 22.30 -6.22
CA ASP A 168 -1.29 22.80 -7.52
C ASP A 168 -2.29 22.48 -8.64
N LEU A 169 -2.87 21.27 -8.65
CA LEU A 169 -3.90 20.89 -9.64
C LEU A 169 -5.19 21.70 -9.46
N VAL A 170 -5.59 21.95 -8.22
CA VAL A 170 -6.75 22.78 -7.91
C VAL A 170 -6.54 24.21 -8.42
N ALA A 171 -5.33 24.76 -8.27
CA ALA A 171 -4.97 26.07 -8.82
C ALA A 171 -4.93 26.07 -10.35
N GLU A 172 -4.25 25.10 -10.97
CA GLU A 172 -4.05 25.00 -12.41
C GLU A 172 -5.38 24.87 -13.17
N HIS A 173 -6.32 24.10 -12.62
CA HIS A 173 -7.64 23.91 -13.21
C HIS A 173 -8.69 24.89 -12.70
N GLU A 174 -8.29 25.93 -11.97
CA GLU A 174 -9.17 26.97 -11.42
C GLU A 174 -10.40 26.40 -10.69
N CYS A 175 -10.21 25.28 -9.99
CA CYS A 175 -11.32 24.52 -9.42
C CYS A 175 -12.14 25.38 -8.45
N ASN A 176 -13.45 25.44 -8.67
CA ASN A 176 -14.34 26.26 -7.83
C ASN A 176 -14.90 25.50 -6.62
N LEU A 177 -14.85 24.18 -6.65
CA LEU A 177 -15.39 23.29 -5.61
C LEU A 177 -14.50 22.06 -5.49
N VAL A 178 -14.24 21.63 -4.26
CA VAL A 178 -13.51 20.39 -3.96
C VAL A 178 -14.38 19.50 -3.09
N ILE A 179 -14.62 18.27 -3.54
CA ILE A 179 -15.32 17.24 -2.76
C ILE A 179 -14.30 16.24 -2.24
N VAL A 180 -14.22 16.10 -0.93
CA VAL A 180 -13.22 15.27 -0.25
C VAL A 180 -13.90 14.01 0.28
N SER A 181 -13.52 12.86 -0.26
CA SER A 181 -14.08 11.56 0.11
C SER A 181 -13.02 10.51 0.44
N GLY A 182 -13.47 9.31 0.83
CA GLY A 182 -12.62 8.20 1.22
C GLY A 182 -12.33 8.16 2.73
N LYS A 183 -12.07 6.96 3.26
CA LYS A 183 -11.92 6.76 4.71
C LYS A 183 -10.82 7.62 5.36
N PRO A 184 -9.64 7.82 4.74
CA PRO A 184 -8.61 8.69 5.32
C PRO A 184 -9.05 10.15 5.49
N SER A 185 -10.00 10.65 4.70
CA SER A 185 -10.48 12.04 4.83
C SER A 185 -11.33 12.30 6.06
N GLU A 186 -11.76 11.24 6.75
CA GLU A 186 -12.44 11.36 8.04
C GLU A 186 -11.47 11.73 9.18
N LEU A 187 -10.17 11.55 8.99
CA LEU A 187 -9.16 11.96 9.96
C LEU A 187 -9.17 13.49 10.08
N PRO A 188 -9.34 14.03 11.30
CA PRO A 188 -9.41 15.49 11.47
C PRO A 188 -8.18 16.23 10.94
N GLN A 189 -6.99 15.66 11.12
CA GLN A 189 -5.77 16.27 10.59
C GLN A 189 -5.73 16.29 9.06
N VAL A 190 -6.26 15.27 8.38
CA VAL A 190 -6.39 15.30 6.91
C VAL A 190 -7.34 16.42 6.50
N ARG A 191 -8.48 16.60 7.19
CA ARG A 191 -9.39 17.72 6.93
C ARG A 191 -8.70 19.08 7.10
N ARG A 192 -7.90 19.26 8.16
CA ARG A 192 -7.12 20.48 8.40
C ARG A 192 -6.08 20.71 7.30
N LEU A 193 -5.35 19.67 6.89
CA LEU A 193 -4.39 19.77 5.79
C LEU A 193 -5.07 20.20 4.50
N VAL A 194 -6.20 19.58 4.15
CA VAL A 194 -6.96 19.96 2.95
C VAL A 194 -7.41 21.42 3.00
N VAL A 195 -7.99 21.87 4.11
CA VAL A 195 -8.42 23.28 4.26
C VAL A 195 -7.25 24.26 4.24
N ARG A 196 -6.08 23.85 4.76
CA ARG A 196 -4.89 24.70 4.84
C ARG A 196 -4.17 24.82 3.49
N GLU A 197 -4.02 23.71 2.78
CA GLU A 197 -3.18 23.63 1.58
C GLU A 197 -3.94 23.97 0.30
N LEU A 198 -5.23 23.62 0.20
CA LEU A 198 -5.94 23.82 -1.07
C LEU A 198 -6.26 25.31 -1.30
N PRO A 199 -6.03 25.84 -2.51
CA PRO A 199 -6.20 27.25 -2.84
C PRO A 199 -7.67 27.60 -3.13
N VAL A 200 -8.60 27.07 -2.33
CA VAL A 200 -10.03 27.35 -2.44
C VAL A 200 -10.60 27.78 -1.08
N PRO A 201 -11.57 28.71 -1.04
CA PRO A 201 -12.24 29.07 0.20
C PRO A 201 -12.80 27.84 0.92
N ALA A 202 -12.66 27.76 2.25
CA ALA A 202 -13.11 26.60 3.04
C ALA A 202 -14.59 26.23 2.80
N GLN A 203 -15.45 27.22 2.55
CA GLN A 203 -16.87 27.03 2.19
C GLN A 203 -17.11 26.27 0.87
N ARG A 204 -16.09 26.15 0.02
CA ARG A 204 -16.08 25.40 -1.25
C ARG A 204 -15.40 24.03 -1.12
N ILE A 205 -15.00 23.64 0.09
CA ILE A 205 -14.45 22.32 0.39
C ILE A 205 -15.55 21.51 1.07
N ILE A 206 -16.13 20.57 0.36
CA ILE A 206 -17.18 19.67 0.87
C ILE A 206 -16.51 18.41 1.40
N GLN A 207 -16.45 18.29 2.72
CA GLN A 207 -16.13 17.03 3.38
C GLN A 207 -17.36 16.13 3.34
N VAL A 208 -17.28 14.97 2.70
CA VAL A 208 -18.48 14.12 2.54
C VAL A 208 -18.94 13.51 3.88
N LYS A 209 -18.01 13.16 4.76
CA LYS A 209 -18.34 12.68 6.10
C LYS A 209 -18.96 13.85 6.87
N ASP A 210 -20.13 13.60 7.45
CA ASP A 210 -20.98 14.55 8.14
C ASP A 210 -21.71 15.57 7.23
N PHE A 211 -21.67 15.41 5.90
CA PHE A 211 -22.44 16.25 4.97
C PHE A 211 -23.96 15.96 5.08
N PRO A 212 -24.83 16.99 5.10
CA PRO A 212 -26.28 16.82 5.14
C PRO A 212 -26.82 16.45 3.76
N ALA A 213 -26.86 15.16 3.44
CA ALA A 213 -27.28 14.69 2.11
C ALA A 213 -28.80 14.74 1.90
N GLY A 214 -29.62 14.89 2.95
CA GLY A 214 -31.08 14.93 2.84
C GLY A 214 -31.72 13.54 2.64
N GLU A 215 -33.04 13.49 2.49
CA GLU A 215 -33.84 12.25 2.51
C GLU A 215 -33.67 11.34 1.28
N TRP A 216 -33.12 11.86 0.17
CA TRP A 216 -32.84 11.05 -1.02
C TRP A 216 -31.67 10.08 -0.80
N TYR A 217 -30.80 10.36 0.18
CA TYR A 217 -29.66 9.52 0.50
C TYR A 217 -30.11 8.34 1.40
N PRO A 218 -29.62 7.11 1.17
CA PRO A 218 -30.10 5.94 1.92
C PRO A 218 -30.02 6.14 3.44
N SER A 219 -31.14 5.91 4.13
CA SER A 219 -31.28 6.16 5.58
C SER A 219 -30.25 5.40 6.42
N GLU A 220 -29.83 4.21 5.98
CA GLU A 220 -28.86 3.37 6.67
C GLU A 220 -27.44 3.94 6.62
N PHE A 221 -27.19 4.88 5.70
CA PHE A 221 -25.93 5.59 5.55
C PHE A 221 -25.93 6.96 6.25
N LEU A 222 -27.06 7.37 6.82
CA LEU A 222 -27.20 8.61 7.55
C LEU A 222 -27.15 8.38 9.06
N GLU A 223 -26.56 9.35 9.76
CA GLU A 223 -26.62 9.50 11.20
C GLU A 223 -27.07 10.92 11.49
N SER A 224 -28.23 11.08 12.13
CA SER A 224 -28.85 12.41 12.37
C SER A 224 -28.96 13.27 11.10
N GLY A 225 -29.36 12.65 9.97
CA GLY A 225 -29.52 13.33 8.68
C GLY A 225 -28.21 13.67 7.94
N ARG A 226 -27.06 13.19 8.43
CA ARG A 226 -25.74 13.45 7.84
C ARG A 226 -25.07 12.15 7.42
N ILE A 227 -24.25 12.20 6.37
CA ILE A 227 -23.51 11.03 5.89
C ILE A 227 -22.60 10.48 7.00
N ARG A 228 -22.83 9.23 7.40
CA ARG A 228 -22.13 8.58 8.52
C ARG A 228 -20.73 8.10 8.15
N ASP A 229 -20.51 7.65 6.92
CA ASP A 229 -19.20 7.13 6.48
C ASP A 229 -18.94 7.55 5.03
N ALA A 230 -17.75 8.11 4.78
CA ALA A 230 -17.34 8.60 3.47
C ALA A 230 -17.32 7.53 2.38
N LYS A 231 -17.20 6.23 2.74
CA LYS A 231 -17.28 5.11 1.80
C LYS A 231 -18.65 4.95 1.16
N THR A 232 -19.71 5.42 1.83
CA THR A 232 -21.09 5.24 1.35
C THR A 232 -21.35 6.05 0.07
N VAL A 233 -20.64 7.16 -0.12
CA VAL A 233 -20.83 8.06 -1.28
C VAL A 233 -20.50 7.37 -2.59
N THR A 234 -19.49 6.50 -2.62
CA THR A 234 -19.15 5.73 -3.82
C THR A 234 -20.27 4.75 -4.19
N VAL A 235 -20.86 4.09 -3.19
CA VAL A 235 -21.97 3.14 -3.41
C VAL A 235 -23.22 3.90 -3.86
N ALA A 236 -23.54 5.02 -3.21
CA ALA A 236 -24.66 5.87 -3.59
C ALA A 236 -24.50 6.42 -5.01
N GLY A 237 -23.30 6.90 -5.37
CA GLY A 237 -23.00 7.38 -6.72
C GLY A 237 -23.13 6.29 -7.78
N ALA A 238 -22.67 5.07 -7.49
CA ALA A 238 -22.83 3.93 -8.40
C ALA A 238 -24.30 3.54 -8.61
N ALA A 239 -25.11 3.57 -7.53
CA ALA A 239 -26.55 3.31 -7.62
C ALA A 239 -27.27 4.40 -8.45
N LEU A 240 -26.99 5.67 -8.18
CA LEU A 240 -27.51 6.80 -8.97
C LEU A 240 -27.13 6.69 -10.44
N TYR A 241 -25.88 6.34 -10.73
CA TYR A 241 -25.40 6.13 -12.10
C TYR A 241 -26.22 5.04 -12.82
N GLN A 242 -26.46 3.90 -12.16
CA GLN A 242 -27.29 2.83 -12.71
C GLN A 242 -28.75 3.26 -12.93
N ASP A 243 -29.34 4.00 -11.99
CA ASP A 243 -30.70 4.50 -12.12
C ASP A 243 -30.86 5.52 -13.26
N VAL A 244 -29.86 6.38 -13.49
CA VAL A 244 -29.85 7.26 -14.67
C VAL A 244 -29.79 6.44 -15.96
N LEU A 245 -28.89 5.45 -16.04
CA LEU A 245 -28.77 4.60 -17.24
C LEU A 245 -30.03 3.80 -17.54
N ASN A 246 -30.76 3.37 -16.51
CA ASN A 246 -32.03 2.66 -16.65
C ASN A 246 -33.22 3.59 -16.92
N GLY A 247 -33.02 4.91 -16.92
CA GLY A 247 -34.09 5.90 -17.12
C GLY A 247 -35.02 6.06 -15.92
N ASN A 248 -34.63 5.58 -14.74
CA ASN A 248 -35.42 5.68 -13.51
C ASN A 248 -35.44 7.11 -12.94
N LEU A 249 -34.41 7.91 -13.24
CA LEU A 249 -34.27 9.29 -12.77
C LEU A 249 -34.63 10.30 -13.86
N THR A 250 -35.90 10.70 -13.88
CA THR A 250 -36.38 11.75 -14.80
C THR A 250 -35.69 13.09 -14.53
N GLY A 251 -35.26 13.78 -15.59
CA GLY A 251 -34.58 15.08 -15.50
C GLY A 251 -33.07 15.03 -15.25
N PHE A 252 -32.49 13.84 -15.03
CA PHE A 252 -31.04 13.65 -14.98
C PHE A 252 -30.56 13.01 -16.28
N HIS A 253 -29.58 13.65 -16.92
CA HIS A 253 -28.92 13.11 -18.10
C HIS A 253 -27.42 13.13 -17.88
N LEU A 254 -26.79 11.96 -17.94
CA LEU A 254 -25.33 11.86 -17.92
C LEU A 254 -24.83 12.03 -19.36
N ALA A 255 -24.43 13.25 -19.70
CA ALA A 255 -23.65 13.49 -20.91
C ALA A 255 -22.18 13.22 -20.58
N SER A 256 -21.55 12.29 -21.29
CA SER A 256 -20.10 12.20 -21.25
C SER A 256 -19.54 13.38 -22.04
N GLU A 257 -18.92 14.36 -21.37
CA GLU A 257 -18.15 15.43 -22.04
C GLU A 257 -16.93 14.91 -22.81
N ALA A 258 -16.68 13.59 -22.81
CA ALA A 258 -15.64 12.95 -23.58
C ALA A 258 -15.93 12.96 -25.09
N GLN A 259 -15.96 14.13 -25.72
CA GLN A 259 -16.04 14.21 -27.17
C GLN A 259 -15.06 15.16 -27.85
N GLU A 260 -14.42 16.12 -27.18
CA GLU A 260 -13.55 17.06 -27.89
C GLU A 260 -12.04 16.80 -27.72
N SER A 261 -11.57 16.45 -26.53
CA SER A 261 -10.14 16.15 -26.33
C SER A 261 -9.87 14.65 -26.41
N ARG A 262 -9.32 14.22 -27.54
CA ARG A 262 -8.75 12.86 -27.71
C ARG A 262 -7.33 12.78 -27.17
N ASN A 263 -6.89 13.67 -26.29
CA ASN A 263 -5.54 13.65 -25.75
C ASN A 263 -5.49 12.87 -24.42
N ALA A 264 -4.38 12.16 -24.22
CA ALA A 264 -3.99 11.52 -22.97
C ALA A 264 -4.04 12.52 -21.82
N GLN A 265 -4.67 12.16 -20.70
CA GLN A 265 -4.66 12.97 -19.48
C GLN A 265 -3.47 12.63 -18.59
N PHE A 266 -2.98 11.38 -18.68
CA PHE A 266 -1.88 10.91 -17.85
C PHE A 266 -0.56 10.83 -18.61
N ASN A 267 0.53 10.96 -17.86
CA ASN A 267 1.85 10.52 -18.30
C ASN A 267 1.94 9.01 -18.11
N TRP A 268 2.34 8.26 -19.14
CA TRP A 268 2.55 6.83 -19.09
C TRP A 268 4.03 6.51 -19.16
N GLY A 269 4.47 5.52 -18.39
CA GLY A 269 5.87 5.16 -18.32
C GLY A 269 6.09 3.78 -17.73
N VAL A 270 7.30 3.26 -17.92
CA VAL A 270 7.73 2.02 -17.28
C VAL A 270 8.00 2.29 -15.80
N LEU A 271 7.50 1.41 -14.93
CA LEU A 271 7.69 1.53 -13.49
C LEU A 271 8.89 0.72 -13.01
N GLY A 272 9.78 1.39 -12.28
CA GLY A 272 10.68 0.73 -11.34
C GLY A 272 9.91 0.16 -10.14
N LEU A 273 10.50 -0.84 -9.47
CA LEU A 273 9.90 -1.47 -8.30
C LEU A 273 9.65 -0.49 -7.14
N ALA A 274 10.49 0.54 -7.02
CA ALA A 274 10.35 1.59 -6.01
C ALA A 274 9.30 2.65 -6.36
N ARG A 275 8.85 2.71 -7.63
CA ARG A 275 7.97 3.74 -8.18
C ARG A 275 8.45 5.15 -7.85
N ASP A 276 9.74 5.38 -7.98
CA ASP A 276 10.31 6.71 -7.81
C ASP A 276 9.96 7.59 -9.01
N ALA A 277 9.58 8.84 -8.74
CA ALA A 277 9.10 9.76 -9.76
C ALA A 277 10.17 10.12 -10.80
N ARG A 278 11.44 10.15 -10.38
CA ARG A 278 12.57 10.48 -11.25
C ARG A 278 12.81 9.40 -12.31
N SER A 279 12.99 8.14 -11.91
CA SER A 279 13.18 7.04 -12.87
C SER A 279 11.96 6.89 -13.77
N PHE A 280 10.75 7.14 -13.26
CA PHE A 280 9.54 7.15 -14.08
C PHE A 280 9.58 8.23 -15.16
N SER A 281 10.02 9.45 -14.82
CA SER A 281 10.13 10.57 -15.77
C SER A 281 11.17 10.31 -16.87
N GLU A 282 12.22 9.54 -16.56
CA GLU A 282 13.23 9.10 -17.53
C GLU A 282 12.74 7.94 -18.42
N ALA A 283 11.73 7.19 -17.98
CA ALA A 283 11.19 6.00 -18.64
C ALA A 283 9.78 6.21 -19.23
N LEU A 284 9.45 7.44 -19.63
CA LEU A 284 8.16 7.79 -20.21
C LEU A 284 7.97 7.17 -21.59
N LEU A 285 6.74 6.72 -21.81
CA LEU A 285 6.21 6.24 -23.07
C LEU A 285 5.38 7.33 -23.76
N PHE A 286 4.49 7.97 -22.99
CA PHE A 286 3.60 9.02 -23.44
C PHE A 286 3.50 10.10 -22.37
N GLN A 287 3.39 11.36 -22.78
CA GLN A 287 3.16 12.47 -21.86
C GLN A 287 1.69 12.86 -21.88
N ALA A 288 1.21 13.46 -20.79
CA ALA A 288 -0.10 14.12 -20.78
C ALA A 288 -0.18 15.12 -21.97
N GLY A 289 -1.31 15.14 -22.65
CA GLY A 289 -1.51 15.86 -23.91
C GLY A 289 -1.22 15.05 -25.18
N THR A 290 -0.67 13.83 -25.08
CA THR A 290 -0.41 12.99 -26.26
C THR A 290 -1.71 12.63 -26.99
N PRO A 291 -1.82 12.84 -28.31
CA PRO A 291 -3.03 12.47 -29.06
C PRO A 291 -3.31 10.96 -29.06
N SER A 292 -4.58 10.58 -28.92
CA SER A 292 -5.06 9.20 -29.03
C SER A 292 -4.68 8.60 -30.38
N GLY A 293 -4.26 7.34 -30.35
CA GLY A 293 -3.73 6.60 -31.50
C GLY A 293 -2.22 6.71 -31.66
N ARG A 294 -1.54 7.60 -30.91
CA ARG A 294 -0.08 7.69 -30.96
C ARG A 294 0.54 6.37 -30.52
N THR A 295 1.57 5.96 -31.25
CA THR A 295 2.27 4.69 -31.07
C THR A 295 3.74 4.97 -30.79
N GLU A 296 4.34 4.17 -29.92
CA GLU A 296 5.74 4.24 -29.54
C GLU A 296 6.33 2.83 -29.52
N ARG A 297 7.56 2.67 -30.02
CA ARG A 297 8.30 1.40 -30.01
C ARG A 297 9.30 1.38 -28.87
N ARG A 298 9.29 0.30 -28.09
CA ARG A 298 10.21 0.08 -26.98
C ARG A 298 10.68 -1.36 -26.90
N GLU A 299 11.89 -1.52 -26.37
CA GLU A 299 12.39 -2.80 -25.88
C GLU A 299 12.26 -2.81 -24.36
N LEU A 300 11.55 -3.80 -23.83
CA LEU A 300 11.26 -3.92 -22.40
C LEU A 300 11.60 -5.33 -21.92
N PRO A 301 12.15 -5.51 -20.71
CA PRO A 301 12.17 -6.82 -20.07
C PRO A 301 10.75 -7.40 -20.00
N LEU A 302 10.62 -8.71 -20.22
CA LEU A 302 9.37 -9.42 -19.92
C LEU A 302 9.05 -9.22 -18.43
N GLN A 303 7.76 -9.10 -18.06
CA GLN A 303 7.29 -8.77 -16.71
C GLN A 303 7.47 -7.31 -16.29
N SER A 304 7.84 -6.41 -17.22
CA SER A 304 7.90 -4.97 -16.95
C SER A 304 6.54 -4.43 -16.50
N TRP A 305 6.58 -3.53 -15.53
CA TRP A 305 5.42 -2.79 -15.06
C TRP A 305 5.27 -1.51 -15.86
N ILE A 306 4.05 -1.18 -16.22
CA ILE A 306 3.70 0.08 -16.87
C ILE A 306 2.66 0.77 -15.99
N GLY A 307 2.91 2.04 -15.72
CA GLY A 307 2.08 2.84 -14.84
C GLY A 307 1.76 4.18 -15.46
N ARG A 308 1.02 4.96 -14.68
CA ARG A 308 0.63 6.31 -15.06
C ARG A 308 0.80 7.28 -13.90
N SER A 309 1.04 8.54 -14.21
CA SER A 309 0.95 9.63 -13.24
C SER A 309 0.26 10.82 -13.87
N LEU A 310 -0.61 11.47 -13.09
CA LEU A 310 -1.22 12.72 -13.53
C LEU A 310 -0.16 13.81 -13.67
N ARG A 311 0.84 13.82 -12.78
CA ARG A 311 1.93 14.80 -12.77
C ARG A 311 3.29 14.17 -12.55
N LEU A 312 4.30 14.76 -13.17
CA LEU A 312 5.71 14.41 -12.95
C LEU A 312 6.27 15.32 -11.87
N ALA A 313 6.13 14.91 -10.61
CA ALA A 313 6.65 15.62 -9.45
C ALA A 313 7.29 14.61 -8.48
N ASP A 314 8.35 15.03 -7.78
CA ASP A 314 9.18 14.13 -6.96
C ASP A 314 8.41 13.44 -5.82
N ASP A 315 7.34 14.08 -5.34
CA ASP A 315 6.47 13.62 -4.26
C ASP A 315 5.25 12.81 -4.74
N VAL A 316 4.98 12.80 -6.05
CA VAL A 316 3.87 12.05 -6.65
C VAL A 316 4.39 10.72 -7.19
N ARG A 317 4.08 9.64 -6.46
CA ARG A 317 4.40 8.28 -6.94
C ARG A 317 3.44 7.86 -8.06
N PRO A 318 3.94 7.37 -9.20
CA PRO A 318 3.08 6.87 -10.27
C PRO A 318 2.31 5.61 -9.84
N ASP A 319 1.10 5.48 -10.36
CA ASP A 319 0.21 4.35 -10.10
C ASP A 319 0.49 3.20 -11.08
N PRO A 320 0.56 1.95 -10.59
CA PRO A 320 0.63 0.79 -11.46
C PRO A 320 -0.70 0.56 -12.19
N VAL A 321 -0.61 0.20 -13.46
CA VAL A 321 -1.80 -0.08 -14.28
C VAL A 321 -1.66 -1.40 -15.02
N TYR A 322 -0.53 -1.64 -15.68
CA TYR A 322 -0.32 -2.86 -16.46
C TYR A 322 0.95 -3.59 -16.07
N ARG A 323 0.91 -4.90 -16.25
CA ARG A 323 2.08 -5.76 -16.27
C ARG A 323 2.20 -6.42 -17.64
N LEU A 324 3.37 -6.29 -18.27
CA LEU A 324 3.67 -6.94 -19.53
C LEU A 324 3.99 -8.41 -19.26
N GLU A 325 3.08 -9.31 -19.61
CA GLU A 325 3.24 -10.72 -19.30
C GLU A 325 2.88 -11.62 -20.47
N LEU A 326 3.34 -12.87 -20.38
CA LEU A 326 2.90 -13.90 -21.28
C LEU A 326 1.43 -14.22 -21.01
N SER A 327 0.68 -14.40 -22.08
CA SER A 327 -0.70 -14.87 -22.00
C SER A 327 -0.76 -16.36 -21.61
N PRO A 328 -1.92 -16.87 -21.19
CA PRO A 328 -2.09 -18.29 -20.87
C PRO A 328 -1.73 -19.23 -22.03
N GLU A 329 -1.87 -18.79 -23.28
CA GLU A 329 -1.53 -19.54 -24.49
C GLU A 329 -0.05 -19.93 -24.54
N ALA A 330 0.83 -19.11 -23.97
CA ALA A 330 2.26 -19.40 -23.87
C ALA A 330 2.60 -20.62 -22.99
N GLY A 331 1.65 -21.10 -22.18
CA GLY A 331 1.78 -22.33 -21.40
C GLY A 331 1.47 -23.60 -22.18
N ARG A 332 0.95 -23.50 -23.42
CA ARG A 332 0.64 -24.68 -24.24
C ARG A 332 1.94 -25.36 -24.73
N PRO A 333 1.97 -26.70 -24.83
CA PRO A 333 3.12 -27.41 -25.39
C PRO A 333 3.49 -26.87 -26.78
N GLY A 334 4.76 -26.50 -26.97
CA GLY A 334 5.27 -25.97 -28.24
C GLY A 334 5.04 -24.48 -28.49
N ALA A 335 4.37 -23.75 -27.60
CA ALA A 335 4.15 -22.30 -27.76
C ALA A 335 5.43 -21.47 -27.55
N LEU A 336 6.34 -21.95 -26.68
CA LEU A 336 7.64 -21.36 -26.43
C LEU A 336 8.73 -22.45 -26.51
N PRO A 337 9.99 -22.08 -26.82
CA PRO A 337 11.12 -22.99 -26.72
C PRO A 337 11.23 -23.62 -25.32
N VAL A 338 11.70 -24.87 -25.26
CA VAL A 338 11.82 -25.64 -24.00
C VAL A 338 12.79 -24.97 -23.02
N ASP A 339 13.82 -24.29 -23.53
CA ASP A 339 14.84 -23.58 -22.76
C ASP A 339 14.52 -22.08 -22.56
N PHE A 340 13.30 -21.64 -22.89
CA PHE A 340 12.91 -20.24 -22.76
C PHE A 340 12.91 -19.76 -21.31
N ASN A 341 13.82 -18.84 -20.99
CA ASN A 341 13.93 -18.25 -19.66
C ASN A 341 13.20 -16.91 -19.59
N LYS A 342 12.04 -16.88 -18.91
CA LYS A 342 11.23 -15.67 -18.72
C LYS A 342 11.98 -14.52 -18.05
N ALA A 343 12.93 -14.81 -17.15
CA ALA A 343 13.67 -13.79 -16.41
C ALA A 343 14.75 -13.09 -17.25
N GLU A 344 15.20 -13.72 -18.33
CA GLU A 344 16.22 -13.20 -19.26
C GLU A 344 15.60 -12.77 -20.59
N ALA A 345 14.27 -12.77 -20.68
CA ALA A 345 13.55 -12.43 -21.89
C ALA A 345 13.32 -10.92 -22.00
N THR A 346 13.53 -10.37 -23.19
CA THR A 346 13.13 -9.00 -23.55
C THR A 346 12.12 -9.05 -24.69
N VAL A 347 11.30 -8.02 -24.79
CA VAL A 347 10.29 -7.89 -25.83
C VAL A 347 10.48 -6.55 -26.52
N ARG A 348 10.63 -6.58 -27.85
CA ARG A 348 10.48 -5.38 -28.68
C ARG A 348 9.04 -5.33 -29.17
N LEU A 349 8.37 -4.22 -28.93
CA LEU A 349 6.96 -4.07 -29.29
C LEU A 349 6.62 -2.61 -29.54
N ALA A 350 5.50 -2.37 -30.21
CA ALA A 350 4.89 -1.06 -30.29
C ALA A 350 3.68 -0.99 -29.35
N ILE A 351 3.66 0.03 -28.49
CA ILE A 351 2.54 0.36 -27.61
C ILE A 351 1.79 1.54 -28.22
N ARG A 352 0.47 1.53 -28.13
CA ARG A 352 -0.40 2.63 -28.54
C ARG A 352 -1.17 3.14 -27.33
N VAL A 353 -1.22 4.47 -27.18
CA VAL A 353 -2.18 5.12 -26.27
C VAL A 353 -3.50 5.35 -26.98
N GLU A 354 -4.60 4.96 -26.37
CA GLU A 354 -5.95 5.15 -26.90
C GLU A 354 -6.84 5.77 -25.82
N VAL A 355 -7.48 6.88 -26.16
CA VAL A 355 -8.57 7.47 -25.38
C VAL A 355 -9.87 7.02 -26.03
N ALA A 356 -10.53 6.02 -25.43
CA ALA A 356 -11.76 5.44 -25.94
C ALA A 356 -12.99 6.01 -25.22
N PRO A 357 -14.11 6.25 -25.92
CA PRO A 357 -15.37 6.61 -25.28
C PRO A 357 -15.77 5.58 -24.22
N GLU A 358 -16.31 6.03 -23.09
CA GLU A 358 -16.80 5.23 -21.95
C GLU A 358 -15.76 4.41 -21.17
N ILE A 359 -14.65 4.01 -21.80
CA ILE A 359 -13.56 3.24 -21.19
C ILE A 359 -12.49 4.19 -20.63
N GLY A 360 -12.29 5.34 -21.27
CA GLY A 360 -11.23 6.29 -20.96
C GLY A 360 -9.88 5.92 -21.59
N GLU A 361 -8.82 6.40 -20.96
CA GLU A 361 -7.45 6.25 -21.46
C GLU A 361 -6.87 4.87 -21.14
N ARG A 362 -6.32 4.18 -22.16
CA ARG A 362 -5.70 2.85 -22.04
C ARG A 362 -4.50 2.69 -22.97
N LEU A 363 -3.67 1.68 -22.67
CA LEU A 363 -2.59 1.25 -23.53
C LEU A 363 -2.93 -0.05 -24.24
N GLN A 364 -2.48 -0.19 -25.49
CA GLN A 364 -2.64 -1.38 -26.30
C GLN A 364 -1.33 -1.80 -26.96
N LEU A 365 -1.12 -3.10 -27.07
CA LEU A 365 -0.06 -3.64 -27.94
C LEU A 365 -0.53 -3.52 -29.40
N VAL A 366 0.31 -2.98 -30.27
CA VAL A 366 -0.01 -2.91 -31.70
C VAL A 366 0.16 -4.30 -32.32
N PRO A 367 -0.89 -4.85 -32.97
CA PRO A 367 -0.81 -6.16 -33.60
C PRO A 367 0.36 -6.27 -34.59
N GLY A 368 1.05 -7.42 -34.61
CA GLY A 368 2.17 -7.68 -35.50
C GLY A 368 3.47 -6.91 -35.18
N SER A 369 3.51 -6.15 -34.08
CA SER A 369 4.72 -5.40 -33.67
C SER A 369 5.62 -6.13 -32.68
N VAL A 370 5.19 -7.29 -32.18
CA VAL A 370 5.82 -8.00 -31.06
C VAL A 370 6.92 -8.93 -31.55
N GLU A 371 8.12 -8.73 -31.03
CA GLU A 371 9.27 -9.60 -31.23
C GLU A 371 9.83 -10.00 -29.86
N LEU A 372 9.95 -11.31 -29.63
CA LEU A 372 10.45 -11.86 -28.38
C LEU A 372 11.93 -12.20 -28.51
N TYR A 373 12.71 -11.87 -27.49
CA TYR A 373 14.14 -12.18 -27.39
C TYR A 373 14.40 -12.92 -26.09
N CYS A 374 15.33 -13.87 -26.12
CA CYS A 374 15.83 -14.55 -24.93
C CYS A 374 17.36 -14.57 -25.00
N ARG A 375 18.04 -14.06 -23.97
CA ARG A 375 19.51 -13.91 -23.95
C ARG A 375 20.05 -13.14 -25.17
N GLY A 376 19.30 -12.14 -25.64
CA GLY A 376 19.64 -11.31 -26.79
C GLY A 376 19.38 -11.95 -28.17
N VAL A 377 18.95 -13.21 -28.22
CA VAL A 377 18.61 -13.90 -29.49
C VAL A 377 17.11 -13.81 -29.74
N LYS A 378 16.72 -13.45 -30.97
CA LYS A 378 15.31 -13.40 -31.37
C LYS A 378 14.73 -14.82 -31.35
N VAL A 379 13.60 -14.99 -30.68
CA VAL A 379 12.83 -16.22 -30.68
C VAL A 379 11.98 -16.25 -31.93
N ASP A 380 12.20 -17.24 -32.80
CA ASP A 380 11.54 -17.34 -34.11
C ASP A 380 10.13 -17.94 -33.99
N ILE A 381 9.22 -17.17 -33.38
CA ILE A 381 7.80 -17.52 -33.20
C ILE A 381 6.93 -16.28 -33.40
N ASP A 382 5.66 -16.48 -33.76
CA ASP A 382 4.66 -15.41 -33.66
C ASP A 382 4.27 -15.20 -32.20
N ALA A 383 4.91 -14.22 -31.55
CA ALA A 383 4.66 -13.88 -30.17
C ALA A 383 3.46 -12.94 -29.96
N GLY A 384 2.77 -12.49 -31.02
CA GLY A 384 1.73 -11.47 -30.94
C GLY A 384 0.54 -11.87 -30.07
N HIS A 385 0.18 -13.15 -30.08
CA HIS A 385 -0.90 -13.73 -29.27
C HIS A 385 -0.41 -14.33 -27.95
N LEU A 386 0.91 -14.37 -27.73
CA LEU A 386 1.54 -14.93 -26.52
C LEU A 386 1.82 -13.86 -25.46
N LEU A 387 1.54 -12.59 -25.75
CA LEU A 387 1.84 -11.46 -24.89
C LEU A 387 0.60 -10.61 -24.64
N ARG A 388 0.44 -10.12 -23.42
CA ARG A 388 -0.65 -9.21 -23.05
C ARG A 388 -0.19 -8.16 -22.05
N LEU A 389 -0.93 -7.04 -22.03
CA LEU A 389 -0.92 -6.09 -20.91
C LEU A 389 -2.01 -6.53 -19.91
N ARG A 390 -1.62 -7.20 -18.83
CA ARG A 390 -2.56 -7.56 -17.76
C ARG A 390 -2.80 -6.34 -16.89
N LEU A 391 -4.06 -6.01 -16.63
CA LEU A 391 -4.43 -4.95 -15.68
C LEU A 391 -4.01 -5.37 -14.27
N CYS A 392 -3.14 -4.57 -13.64
CA CYS A 392 -2.60 -4.76 -12.30
C CYS A 392 -2.52 -3.40 -11.60
N THR A 393 -3.49 -3.10 -10.74
CA THR A 393 -3.56 -1.84 -9.97
C THR A 393 -2.71 -1.85 -8.68
N LEU A 394 -1.96 -2.93 -8.46
CA LEU A 394 -1.01 -3.10 -7.36
C LEU A 394 0.28 -3.73 -7.92
N MET A 395 1.44 -3.33 -7.40
CA MET A 395 2.77 -3.87 -7.80
C MET A 395 3.01 -5.32 -7.30
N ASP A 396 2.07 -5.86 -6.56
CA ASP A 396 2.10 -7.22 -6.05
C ASP A 396 0.71 -7.84 -6.22
N ASP A 397 0.70 -9.10 -6.65
CA ASP A 397 -0.51 -9.93 -6.63
C ASP A 397 -0.83 -10.39 -5.19
N SER A 398 0.10 -10.17 -4.25
CA SER A 398 -0.14 -10.41 -2.83
C SER A 398 -1.11 -9.38 -2.25
N PHE A 399 -2.19 -9.87 -1.67
CA PHE A 399 -3.04 -9.05 -0.83
C PHE A 399 -2.24 -8.63 0.41
N TRP A 400 -2.27 -7.35 0.78
CA TRP A 400 -1.45 -6.83 1.89
C TRP A 400 -1.76 -7.51 3.23
N LEU A 401 -2.96 -8.06 3.40
CA LEU A 401 -3.30 -8.87 4.57
C LEU A 401 -2.65 -10.26 4.56
N ASP A 402 -2.23 -10.77 3.40
CA ASP A 402 -1.55 -12.07 3.21
C ASP A 402 -0.02 -11.92 3.17
N ALA A 403 0.49 -10.77 2.70
CA ALA A 403 1.92 -10.44 2.69
C ALA A 403 2.15 -8.98 3.13
N PRO A 404 2.08 -8.69 4.43
CA PRO A 404 2.11 -7.32 4.92
C PRO A 404 3.48 -6.68 4.75
N ALA A 405 3.49 -5.45 4.23
CA ALA A 405 4.67 -4.59 4.14
C ALA A 405 4.52 -3.38 5.07
N PHE A 406 5.57 -3.05 5.81
CA PHE A 406 5.64 -1.79 6.54
C PHE A 406 6.79 -0.94 6.05
N ASP A 407 6.50 0.33 5.80
CA ASP A 407 7.52 1.37 5.69
C ASP A 407 7.87 1.83 7.11
N VAL A 408 8.99 1.33 7.62
CA VAL A 408 9.48 1.63 8.95
C VAL A 408 10.55 2.72 8.87
N VAL A 409 10.23 3.92 9.38
CA VAL A 409 11.20 5.01 9.55
C VAL A 409 12.06 4.72 10.79
N ALA A 410 13.14 3.98 10.58
CA ALA A 410 13.98 3.43 11.65
C ALA A 410 14.51 4.51 12.62
N ASP A 411 14.78 5.72 12.12
CA ASP A 411 15.38 6.81 12.90
C ASP A 411 14.44 7.37 13.99
N LYS A 412 13.13 7.13 13.89
CA LYS A 412 12.12 7.66 14.82
C LYS A 412 11.63 6.66 15.88
N LEU A 413 11.90 5.36 15.71
CA LEU A 413 11.35 4.32 16.58
C LEU A 413 12.05 4.20 17.95
N PHE A 414 13.27 4.73 18.07
CA PHE A 414 14.09 4.59 19.27
C PHE A 414 14.85 5.87 19.64
N SER A 415 14.42 7.03 19.14
CA SER A 415 14.84 8.32 19.68
C SER A 415 14.19 8.49 21.06
N CYS A 416 14.78 7.84 22.07
CA CYS A 416 14.63 8.22 23.47
C CYS A 416 15.70 9.24 23.82
#